data_AF-A0A260RNQ6-F1
#
_entry.id   AF-A0A260RNQ6-F1
#
_cell.length_a   1.000
_cell.length_b   1.000
_cell.length_c   1.000
_cell.angle_alpha   90.00
_cell.angle_beta   90.00
_cell.angle_gamma   90.00
#
_symmetry.space_group_name_H-M   'P 1'
#
loop_
_entity.id
_entity.type
_entity.pdbx_description
1 polymer ?
#
loop_
_entity_poly.entity_id
_entity_poly.type
_entity_poly.pdbx_seq_one_letter_code
_entity_poly.pdbx_strand_id
1 'polypeptide(L)'
;MLGPSTWASGAGCSSVPASTVAGVSDNQSVVTVPERVLDELAQVLIDRIDQLLDRVTDRAVGAPPPGSAAWELEWSARDTAVGRARVAERSRVREELACRACAGLDSAGFTASAVPARHAPPVRPRRTKPGRVRVDEAQLTFF
;
A
#
# COMPACT_ATOMS: atom_id res chain seq x y z
N MET A 1 -67.82 -4.30 -43.61
CA MET A 1 -68.68 -3.30 -42.95
C MET A 1 -67.87 -2.71 -41.80
N LEU A 2 -67.04 -1.69 -42.05
CA LEU A 2 -67.31 -0.25 -41.89
C LEU A 2 -67.72 0.12 -40.44
N GLY A 3 -66.87 0.93 -39.79
CA GLY A 3 -66.92 1.32 -38.37
C GLY A 3 -68.04 2.29 -37.99
N PRO A 4 -67.89 3.04 -36.88
CA PRO A 4 -67.27 4.35 -37.04
C PRO A 4 -66.34 4.82 -35.90
N SER A 5 -65.46 5.72 -36.31
CA SER A 5 -64.57 6.58 -35.54
C SER A 5 -65.32 7.68 -34.79
N THR A 6 -64.74 8.14 -33.68
CA THR A 6 -64.90 9.54 -33.22
C THR A 6 -63.62 10.00 -32.53
N TRP A 7 -63.08 11.11 -33.04
CA TRP A 7 -61.92 11.85 -32.54
C TRP A 7 -62.28 12.77 -31.38
N ALA A 8 -61.30 13.07 -30.51
CA ALA A 8 -61.23 14.35 -29.82
C ALA A 8 -59.76 14.71 -29.54
N SER A 9 -59.26 15.67 -30.31
CA SER A 9 -58.01 16.41 -30.07
C SER A 9 -58.16 17.32 -28.85
N GLY A 10 -57.16 17.32 -27.98
CA GLY A 10 -56.92 18.35 -26.98
C GLY A 10 -55.45 18.75 -27.00
N ALA A 11 -55.18 19.93 -27.55
CA ALA A 11 -53.87 20.57 -27.58
C ALA A 11 -53.48 21.06 -26.18
N GLY A 12 -52.18 21.02 -25.85
CA GLY A 12 -51.71 21.63 -24.61
C GLY A 12 -50.23 21.40 -24.32
N CYS A 13 -49.41 22.30 -24.87
CA CYS A 13 -48.22 22.88 -24.24
C CYS A 13 -47.01 21.99 -23.93
N SER A 14 -45.94 22.29 -24.68
CA SER A 14 -44.52 22.32 -24.27
C SER A 14 -44.21 21.91 -22.84
N SER A 15 -43.42 20.85 -22.70
CA SER A 15 -42.24 20.94 -21.84
C SER A 15 -41.23 19.86 -22.25
N VAL A 16 -40.23 20.29 -23.01
CA VAL A 16 -38.95 19.59 -23.03
C VAL A 16 -38.21 20.08 -21.78
N PRO A 17 -37.82 19.16 -20.89
CA PRO A 17 -36.50 19.31 -20.34
C PRO A 17 -35.73 18.01 -20.37
N ALA A 18 -34.42 18.19 -20.15
CA ALA A 18 -33.39 17.18 -20.02
C ALA A 18 -32.97 16.53 -21.34
N SER A 19 -32.14 17.27 -22.06
CA SER A 19 -31.02 16.67 -22.79
C SER A 19 -30.37 15.64 -21.86
N THR A 20 -30.67 14.36 -22.09
CA THR A 20 -29.91 13.24 -21.55
C THR A 20 -28.56 13.26 -22.25
N VAL A 21 -27.72 14.23 -21.89
CA VAL A 21 -26.29 13.97 -21.84
C VAL A 21 -26.15 13.11 -20.60
N ALA A 22 -26.45 11.82 -20.76
CA ALA A 22 -25.66 10.82 -20.10
C ALA A 22 -24.25 11.14 -20.54
N GLY A 23 -23.57 11.99 -19.74
CA GLY A 23 -22.13 12.02 -19.73
C GLY A 23 -21.79 10.56 -19.56
N VAL A 24 -21.34 9.96 -20.65
CA VAL A 24 -20.66 8.69 -20.65
C VAL A 24 -19.75 8.80 -19.43
N SER A 25 -20.18 8.13 -18.36
CA SER A 25 -19.25 7.77 -17.32
C SER A 25 -18.33 6.87 -18.12
N ASP A 26 -17.25 7.46 -18.62
CA ASP A 26 -16.03 6.76 -18.92
C ASP A 26 -15.67 6.12 -17.58
N ASN A 27 -16.37 5.03 -17.26
CA ASN A 27 -15.92 4.00 -16.38
C ASN A 27 -14.70 3.49 -17.11
N GLN A 28 -13.61 4.24 -16.93
CA GLN A 28 -12.25 3.83 -17.15
C GLN A 28 -12.23 2.44 -16.54
N SER A 29 -12.35 1.43 -17.41
CA SER A 29 -12.46 0.06 -16.98
C SER A 29 -11.08 -0.20 -16.39
N VAL A 30 -10.98 -0.02 -15.08
CA VAL A 30 -9.79 -0.39 -14.33
C VAL A 30 -9.71 -1.88 -14.58
N VAL A 31 -8.84 -2.25 -15.53
CA VAL A 31 -8.59 -3.65 -15.87
C VAL A 31 -8.16 -4.27 -14.55
N THR A 32 -9.09 -5.02 -13.96
CA THR A 32 -8.91 -5.55 -12.63
C THR A 32 -7.88 -6.64 -12.78
N VAL A 33 -6.70 -6.45 -12.17
CA VAL A 33 -5.62 -7.44 -12.24
C VAL A 33 -6.17 -8.74 -11.65
N PRO A 34 -6.11 -9.87 -12.38
CA PRO A 34 -6.62 -11.13 -11.86
C PRO A 34 -5.88 -11.52 -10.57
N GLU A 35 -6.60 -12.06 -9.59
CA GLU A 35 -6.02 -12.42 -8.27
C GLU A 35 -4.79 -13.33 -8.40
N ARG A 36 -4.85 -14.32 -9.29
CA ARG A 36 -3.72 -15.21 -9.59
C ARG A 36 -2.44 -14.46 -9.97
N VAL A 37 -2.56 -13.33 -10.68
CA VAL A 37 -1.42 -12.51 -11.08
C VAL A 37 -0.89 -11.73 -9.87
N LEU A 38 -1.77 -11.27 -8.97
CA LEU A 38 -1.36 -10.65 -7.72
C LEU A 38 -0.63 -11.65 -6.81
N ASP A 39 -1.10 -12.90 -6.73
CA ASP A 39 -0.45 -13.97 -5.97
C ASP A 39 0.95 -14.29 -6.52
N GLU A 40 1.08 -14.43 -7.84
CA GLU A 40 2.37 -14.62 -8.51
C GLU A 40 3.33 -13.46 -8.23
N LEU A 41 2.84 -12.22 -8.33
CA LEU A 41 3.65 -11.03 -8.04
C LEU A 41 4.02 -10.92 -6.56
N ALA A 42 3.13 -11.32 -5.64
CA ALA A 42 3.41 -11.37 -4.22
C ALA A 42 4.53 -12.39 -3.93
N GLN A 43 4.49 -13.56 -4.55
CA GLN A 43 5.55 -14.55 -4.42
C GLN A 43 6.90 -14.02 -4.94
N VAL A 44 6.90 -13.36 -6.11
CA VAL A 44 8.11 -12.72 -6.63
C VAL A 44 8.64 -11.66 -5.67
N LEU A 45 7.75 -10.87 -5.07
CA LEU A 45 8.14 -9.85 -4.09
C LEU A 45 8.77 -10.48 -2.84
N ILE A 46 8.19 -11.57 -2.32
CA ILE A 46 8.76 -12.33 -1.20
C ILE A 46 10.17 -12.81 -1.54
N ASP A 47 10.36 -13.44 -2.71
CA ASP A 47 11.67 -13.92 -3.15
C ASP A 47 12.70 -12.79 -3.26
N ARG A 48 12.26 -11.58 -3.67
CA ARG A 48 13.14 -10.41 -3.75
C ARG A 48 13.49 -9.86 -2.38
N ILE A 49 12.56 -9.86 -1.43
CA ILE A 49 12.83 -9.49 -0.04
C ILE A 49 13.84 -10.46 0.57
N ASP A 50 13.68 -11.77 0.36
CA ASP A 50 14.63 -12.79 0.83
C ASP A 50 16.03 -12.55 0.24
N GLN A 51 16.13 -12.28 -1.06
CA GLN A 51 17.42 -11.96 -1.69
C GLN A 51 18.05 -10.69 -1.13
N LEU A 52 17.25 -9.66 -0.83
CA LEU A 52 17.76 -8.42 -0.22
C LEU A 52 18.24 -8.67 1.20
N LEU A 53 17.49 -9.46 1.98
CA LEU A 53 17.87 -9.84 3.33
C LEU A 53 19.18 -10.63 3.34
N ASP A 54 19.36 -11.57 2.42
CA ASP A 54 20.61 -12.32 2.27
C ASP A 54 21.78 -11.37 1.93
N ARG A 55 21.60 -10.43 1.00
CA ARG A 55 22.65 -9.45 0.64
C ARG A 55 23.02 -8.53 1.79
N VAL A 56 22.05 -8.04 2.55
CA VAL A 56 22.31 -7.17 3.72
C VAL A 56 22.99 -7.97 4.83
N THR A 57 22.57 -9.22 5.03
CA THR A 57 23.23 -10.14 5.97
C THR A 57 24.68 -10.38 5.58
N ASP A 58 24.95 -10.70 4.32
CA ASP A 58 26.30 -10.92 3.80
C ASP A 58 27.19 -9.68 3.98
N ARG A 59 26.65 -8.48 3.76
CA ARG A 59 27.37 -7.23 4.04
C ARG A 59 27.66 -7.05 5.54
N ALA A 60 26.69 -7.37 6.40
CA ALA A 60 26.84 -7.22 7.86
C ALA A 60 27.89 -8.17 8.44
N VAL A 61 27.95 -9.41 7.94
CA VAL A 61 28.94 -10.42 8.38
C VAL A 61 30.28 -10.31 7.66
N GLY A 62 30.45 -9.34 6.75
CA GLY A 62 31.65 -9.19 5.94
C GLY A 62 31.93 -10.40 5.04
N ALA A 63 30.88 -11.05 4.52
CA ALA A 63 31.03 -12.17 3.60
C ALA A 63 31.75 -11.71 2.32
N PRO A 64 32.82 -12.40 1.91
CA PRO A 64 33.52 -12.06 0.67
C PRO A 64 32.63 -12.37 -0.54
N PRO A 65 32.82 -11.64 -1.65
CA PRO A 65 32.09 -11.89 -2.88
C PRO A 65 32.28 -13.33 -3.36
N PRO A 66 31.20 -14.02 -3.78
CA PRO A 66 31.29 -15.35 -4.39
C PRO A 66 32.30 -15.37 -5.55
N GLY A 67 33.11 -16.43 -5.61
CA GLY A 67 34.16 -16.59 -6.63
C GLY A 67 35.43 -15.75 -6.41
N SER A 68 35.53 -15.00 -5.31
CA SER A 68 36.80 -14.41 -4.88
C SER A 68 37.69 -15.44 -4.18
N ALA A 69 39.01 -15.23 -4.18
CA ALA A 69 39.95 -16.13 -3.48
C ALA A 69 39.64 -16.24 -1.96
N ALA A 70 39.20 -15.13 -1.34
CA ALA A 70 38.75 -15.14 0.06
C ALA A 70 37.50 -16.04 0.24
N TRP A 71 36.57 -15.98 -0.70
CA TRP A 71 35.38 -16.85 -0.68
C TRP A 71 35.75 -18.32 -0.87
N GLU A 72 36.69 -18.66 -1.77
CA GLU A 72 37.13 -20.05 -1.99
C GLU A 72 37.82 -20.64 -0.75
N LEU A 73 38.66 -19.85 -0.07
CA LEU A 73 39.31 -20.24 1.18
C LEU A 73 38.28 -20.52 2.28
N GLU A 74 37.32 -19.62 2.48
CA GLU A 74 36.27 -19.78 3.46
C GLU A 74 35.32 -20.93 3.12
N TRP A 75 34.99 -21.10 1.84
CA TRP A 75 34.17 -22.19 1.34
C TRP A 75 34.83 -23.55 1.60
N SER A 76 36.14 -23.65 1.36
CA SER A 76 36.92 -24.87 1.63
C SER A 76 36.97 -25.21 3.12
N ALA A 77 36.86 -24.21 4.00
CA ALA A 77 36.84 -24.38 5.45
C ALA A 77 35.43 -24.53 6.05
N ARG A 78 34.37 -24.61 5.23
CA ARG A 78 32.96 -24.60 5.68
C ARG A 78 32.63 -25.69 6.69
N ASP A 79 33.17 -26.89 6.51
CA ASP A 79 32.87 -28.05 7.37
C ASP A 79 33.78 -28.14 8.61
N THR A 80 34.65 -27.15 8.82
CA THR A 80 35.41 -27.02 10.06
C THR A 80 34.54 -26.44 11.18
N ALA A 81 35.01 -26.52 12.43
CA ALA A 81 34.33 -25.87 13.56
C ALA A 81 34.18 -24.35 13.34
N VAL A 82 35.19 -23.71 12.75
CA VAL A 82 35.18 -22.27 12.42
C VAL A 82 34.13 -21.97 11.34
N GLY A 83 34.08 -22.78 10.28
CA GLY A 83 33.08 -22.64 9.22
C GLY A 83 31.65 -22.77 9.73
N ARG A 84 31.38 -23.79 10.57
CA ARG A 84 30.07 -23.96 11.22
C ARG A 84 29.69 -22.80 12.14
N ALA A 85 30.62 -22.32 12.96
CA ALA A 85 30.39 -21.17 13.84
C ALA A 85 30.01 -19.92 13.04
N ARG A 86 30.66 -19.70 11.89
CA ARG A 86 30.35 -18.58 11.00
C ARG A 86 28.98 -18.71 10.33
N VAL A 87 28.58 -19.91 9.92
CA VAL A 87 27.22 -20.16 9.42
C VAL A 87 26.17 -19.87 10.49
N ALA A 88 26.41 -20.30 11.73
CA ALA A 88 25.51 -20.02 12.85
C ALA A 88 25.39 -18.50 13.12
N GLU A 89 26.50 -17.76 13.08
CA GLU A 89 26.48 -16.30 13.22
C GLU A 89 25.71 -15.63 12.07
N ARG A 90 25.92 -16.07 10.82
CA ARG A 90 25.15 -15.57 9.67
C ARG A 90 23.65 -15.78 9.84
N SER A 91 23.23 -16.96 10.30
CA SER A 91 21.82 -17.25 10.58
C SER A 91 21.25 -16.34 11.67
N ARG A 92 21.98 -16.18 12.77
CA ARG A 92 21.60 -15.29 13.88
C ARG A 92 21.43 -13.84 13.43
N VAL A 93 22.37 -13.32 12.62
CA VAL A 93 22.30 -11.96 12.08
C VAL A 93 21.10 -11.81 11.13
N ARG A 94 20.84 -12.80 10.28
CA ARG A 94 19.69 -12.80 9.36
C ARG A 94 18.37 -12.73 10.13
N GLU A 95 18.22 -13.56 11.17
CA GLU A 95 17.02 -13.59 12.03
C GLU A 95 16.81 -12.25 12.74
N GLU A 96 17.85 -11.69 13.36
CA GLU A 96 17.77 -10.40 14.04
C GLU A 96 17.39 -9.26 13.07
N LEU A 97 17.99 -9.24 11.87
CA LEU A 97 17.65 -8.26 10.84
C LEU A 97 16.19 -8.38 10.37
N ALA A 98 15.71 -9.61 10.16
CA ALA A 98 14.32 -9.86 9.79
C ALA A 98 13.36 -9.39 10.89
N CYS A 99 13.61 -9.75 12.14
CA CYS A 99 12.82 -9.33 13.29
C CYS A 99 12.73 -7.80 13.39
N ARG A 100 13.84 -7.09 13.24
CA ARG A 100 13.87 -5.62 13.27
C ARG A 100 13.15 -4.98 12.08
N ALA A 101 13.33 -5.54 10.89
CA ALA A 101 12.66 -5.05 9.69
C ALA A 101 11.13 -5.19 9.81
N CYS A 102 10.65 -6.35 10.26
CA CYS A 102 9.23 -6.59 10.51
C CYS A 102 8.67 -5.65 11.58
N ALA A 103 9.34 -5.51 12.73
CA ALA A 103 8.91 -4.60 13.78
C ALA A 103 8.84 -3.13 13.30
N GLY A 104 9.77 -2.73 12.42
CA GLY A 104 9.75 -1.43 11.76
C GLY A 104 8.54 -1.24 10.84
N LEU A 105 8.19 -2.27 10.06
CA LEU A 105 7.03 -2.24 9.16
C LEU A 105 5.70 -2.20 9.91
N ASP A 106 5.60 -2.94 11.01
CA ASP A 106 4.42 -2.91 11.90
C ASP A 106 4.22 -1.52 12.50
N SER A 107 5.31 -0.85 12.88
CA SER A 107 5.29 0.51 13.42
C SER A 107 4.98 1.59 12.36
N ALA A 108 5.34 1.33 11.09
CA ALA A 108 5.13 2.24 9.97
C ALA A 108 3.67 2.24 9.45
N GLY A 109 2.79 1.45 10.08
CA GLY A 109 1.35 1.54 9.82
C GLY A 109 0.96 1.04 8.43
N PHE A 110 1.44 -0.14 8.03
CA PHE A 110 0.76 -0.93 6.98
C PHE A 110 -0.55 -1.51 7.53
N THR A 111 -1.33 -0.71 8.24
CA THR A 111 -2.73 -1.02 8.47
C THR A 111 -3.40 -0.80 7.13
N ALA A 112 -3.79 -1.90 6.49
CA ALA A 112 -4.65 -1.90 5.32
C ALA A 112 -5.66 -0.77 5.47
N SER A 113 -5.58 0.21 4.56
CA SER A 113 -6.43 1.39 4.52
C SER A 113 -7.84 0.97 4.88
N ALA A 114 -8.26 1.33 6.10
CA ALA A 114 -9.60 1.04 6.55
C ALA A 114 -10.52 1.67 5.51
N VAL A 115 -11.23 0.82 4.77
CA VAL A 115 -12.28 1.20 3.83
C VAL A 115 -13.04 2.37 4.46
N PRO A 116 -13.13 3.54 3.80
CA PRO A 116 -13.80 4.68 4.41
C PRO A 116 -15.24 4.26 4.68
N ALA A 117 -15.54 4.04 5.96
CA ALA A 117 -16.88 3.77 6.42
C ALA A 117 -17.76 4.89 5.86
N ARG A 118 -18.69 4.48 5.00
CA ARG A 118 -19.59 5.37 4.27
C ARG A 118 -20.13 6.43 5.23
N HIS A 119 -19.88 7.69 4.88
CA HIS A 119 -20.30 8.88 5.60
C HIS A 119 -21.73 8.75 6.15
N ALA A 120 -21.86 8.63 7.47
CA ALA A 120 -23.08 9.07 8.17
C ALA A 120 -22.89 10.56 8.51
N PRO A 121 -23.86 11.44 8.20
CA PRO A 121 -23.69 12.88 8.42
C PRO A 121 -23.72 13.21 9.93
N PRO A 122 -22.81 14.05 10.43
CA PRO A 122 -22.84 14.47 11.83
C PRO A 122 -23.92 15.53 12.05
N VAL A 123 -24.86 15.25 12.96
CA VAL A 123 -25.78 16.25 13.52
C VAL A 123 -24.97 17.22 14.39
N ARG A 124 -24.94 18.50 14.01
CA ARG A 124 -24.35 19.58 14.82
C ARG A 124 -25.25 19.94 16.00
N PRO A 125 -24.65 20.31 17.14
CA PRO A 125 -25.14 21.47 17.86
C PRO A 125 -24.05 22.52 18.16
N ARG A 126 -24.38 23.73 17.69
CA ARG A 126 -24.25 25.06 18.30
C ARG A 126 -22.98 25.45 19.09
N ARG A 127 -22.19 26.26 18.38
CA ARG A 127 -21.16 27.24 18.77
C ARG A 127 -21.42 28.05 20.06
N THR A 128 -20.39 28.14 20.90
CA THR A 128 -19.96 29.34 21.64
C THR A 128 -18.42 29.42 21.65
N LYS A 129 -17.88 30.60 21.34
CA LYS A 129 -16.47 31.04 21.41
C LYS A 129 -16.49 32.39 22.20
N PRO A 130 -15.38 32.97 22.68
CA PRO A 130 -13.96 32.59 22.52
C PRO A 130 -13.10 32.68 23.82
N GLY A 131 -11.95 31.99 23.84
CA GLY A 131 -10.84 32.30 24.73
C GLY A 131 -9.56 32.40 23.92
N ARG A 132 -8.99 33.60 23.78
CA ARG A 132 -7.71 33.83 23.10
C ARG A 132 -6.58 33.30 23.97
N VAL A 133 -5.84 32.30 23.51
CA VAL A 133 -4.51 31.97 24.04
C VAL A 133 -3.51 32.76 23.19
N ARG A 134 -2.82 33.73 23.81
CA ARG A 134 -1.67 34.42 23.22
C ARG A 134 -0.51 33.41 23.17
N VAL A 135 0.06 33.21 21.98
CA VAL A 135 1.35 32.55 21.81
C VAL A 135 2.42 33.63 22.00
N ASP A 136 3.40 33.34 22.84
CA ASP A 136 4.52 34.24 23.15
C ASP A 136 5.57 34.17 22.04
N GLU A 137 5.93 35.32 21.49
CA GLU A 137 6.78 35.47 20.28
C GLU A 137 8.27 35.16 20.56
N ALA A 138 8.63 34.95 21.84
CA ALA A 138 9.97 34.53 22.25
C ALA A 138 10.29 33.04 21.99
N GLN A 139 9.34 32.23 21.51
CA GLN A 139 9.57 30.80 21.24
C GLN A 139 10.07 30.46 19.82
N LEU A 140 10.37 31.46 18.99
CA LEU A 140 10.75 31.27 17.58
C LEU A 140 12.23 31.53 17.25
N THR A 141 13.12 31.45 18.23
CA THR A 141 14.58 31.49 17.97
C THR A 141 15.28 30.28 18.56
N PHE A 142 15.24 29.16 17.84
CA PHE A 142 16.31 28.15 17.84
C PHE A 142 16.39 27.49 16.47
N PHE A 143 17.14 28.13 15.57
CA PHE A 143 17.88 27.52 14.46
C PHE A 143 19.25 28.19 14.41
#